data_AF-A0A239DJU7-F1
#
_entry.id   AF-A0A239DJU7-F1
#
_cell.length_a   1.000
_cell.length_b   1.000
_cell.length_c   1.000
_cell.angle_alpha   90.00
_cell.angle_beta   90.00
_cell.angle_gamma   90.00
#
_symmetry.space_group_name_H-M   'P 1'
#
loop_
_entity.id
_entity.type
_entity.pdbx_description
1 polymer ?
#
loop_
_entity_poly.entity_id
_entity_poly.type
_entity_poly.pdbx_seq_one_letter_code
_entity_poly.pdbx_strand_id
1 'polypeptide(L)'
;MLAARGEWTWERLKQDAAALADAEAGVWGFQSVDGQGYGGRVIHTLIPIVRSYGGDAWSDGACGLSSDEAVEAITLYHDMIFKDLSAVPPGEQGDFFTGNAALTVTQLSRVSKLEDAAFDWGVAPLPSGPAGAASVIGQAAVVAFAQGKQRELAAEFLAHMTSAENVAVMAEFFPPARTSVLEGEAFLSSNDAVTPDQMKIVADGIANGSVAPGHVAYPQIEAAMRPKFDALWKPDADVKAVLDDVCAAIEPLL
;
A
#
# COMPACT_ATOMS: atom_id res chain seq x y z
N MET A 1 12.88 10.83 -15.44
CA MET A 1 12.42 9.74 -14.53
C MET A 1 11.44 8.85 -15.29
N LEU A 2 11.41 7.53 -15.00
CA LEU A 2 10.54 6.56 -15.70
C LEU A 2 9.05 6.96 -15.66
N ALA A 3 8.58 7.41 -14.49
CA ALA A 3 7.19 7.85 -14.29
C ALA A 3 6.79 9.00 -15.22
N ALA A 4 7.66 10.01 -15.39
CA ALA A 4 7.41 11.14 -16.29
C ALA A 4 7.34 10.75 -17.78
N ARG A 5 7.85 9.56 -18.13
CA ARG A 5 7.76 9.00 -19.49
C ARG A 5 6.64 7.97 -19.66
N GLY A 6 5.86 7.69 -18.60
CA GLY A 6 4.87 6.62 -18.60
C GLY A 6 5.48 5.21 -18.65
N GLU A 7 6.76 5.07 -18.32
CA GLU A 7 7.50 3.80 -18.37
C GLU A 7 7.60 3.12 -16.98
N TRP A 8 7.05 3.74 -15.94
CA TRP A 8 7.03 3.19 -14.57
C TRP A 8 5.79 2.33 -14.36
N THR A 9 5.89 1.06 -14.76
CA THR A 9 4.81 0.06 -14.63
C THR A 9 5.18 -1.05 -13.63
N TRP A 10 4.21 -1.88 -13.23
CA TRP A 10 4.48 -3.04 -12.36
C TRP A 10 5.41 -4.07 -13.01
N GLU A 11 5.33 -4.26 -14.33
CA GLU A 11 6.27 -5.08 -15.09
C GLU A 11 7.67 -4.48 -15.06
N ARG A 12 7.77 -3.16 -15.18
CA ARG A 12 9.06 -2.47 -15.05
C ARG A 12 9.63 -2.59 -13.63
N LEU A 13 8.79 -2.43 -12.60
CA LEU A 13 9.19 -2.65 -11.22
C LEU A 13 9.69 -4.08 -11.02
N LYS A 14 8.99 -5.10 -11.54
CA LYS A 14 9.42 -6.50 -11.49
C LYS A 14 10.80 -6.70 -12.13
N GLN A 15 11.05 -6.10 -13.31
CA GLN A 15 12.35 -6.16 -13.98
C GLN A 15 13.46 -5.49 -13.17
N ASP A 16 13.21 -4.27 -12.68
CA ASP A 16 14.19 -3.52 -11.89
C ASP A 16 14.47 -4.23 -10.55
N ALA A 17 13.44 -4.77 -9.89
CA ALA A 17 13.58 -5.55 -8.66
C ALA A 17 14.45 -6.80 -8.89
N ALA A 18 14.23 -7.54 -9.99
CA ALA A 18 15.04 -8.72 -10.31
C ALA A 18 16.51 -8.35 -10.60
N ALA A 19 16.76 -7.21 -11.25
CA ALA A 19 18.11 -6.74 -11.51
C ALA A 19 18.86 -6.26 -10.25
N LEU A 20 18.12 -5.90 -9.20
CA LEU A 20 18.65 -5.39 -7.93
C LEU A 20 18.76 -6.46 -6.83
N ALA A 21 18.20 -7.64 -7.05
CA ALA A 21 18.20 -8.72 -6.08
C ALA A 21 19.49 -9.56 -6.13
N ASP A 22 19.95 -9.98 -4.95
CA ASP A 22 20.94 -11.04 -4.75
C ASP A 22 20.43 -11.90 -3.58
N ALA A 23 19.52 -12.82 -3.91
CA ALA A 23 18.83 -13.66 -2.93
C ALA A 23 19.80 -14.56 -2.13
N GLU A 24 20.93 -14.97 -2.72
CA GLU A 24 21.96 -15.76 -2.02
C GLU A 24 22.65 -14.92 -0.93
N ALA A 25 22.80 -13.62 -1.14
CA ALA A 25 23.31 -12.67 -0.17
C ALA A 25 22.24 -12.09 0.77
N GLY A 26 20.96 -12.49 0.62
CA GLY A 26 19.84 -11.94 1.40
C GLY A 26 19.48 -10.49 1.03
N VAL A 27 19.83 -10.05 -0.18
CA VAL A 27 19.48 -8.73 -0.73
C VAL A 27 18.31 -8.89 -1.69
N TRP A 28 17.24 -8.14 -1.45
CA TRP A 28 16.00 -8.30 -2.22
C TRP A 28 15.70 -7.08 -3.09
N GLY A 29 15.01 -7.30 -4.22
CA GLY A 29 14.55 -6.21 -5.08
C GLY A 29 13.34 -5.48 -4.51
N PHE A 30 12.40 -6.20 -3.89
CA PHE A 30 11.14 -5.64 -3.41
C PHE A 30 10.71 -6.20 -2.04
N GLN A 31 10.39 -5.30 -1.11
CA GLN A 31 9.75 -5.61 0.16
C GLN A 31 8.24 -5.32 0.08
N SER A 32 7.42 -6.26 0.58
CA SER A 32 5.98 -6.02 0.79
C SER A 32 5.73 -4.91 1.82
N VAL A 33 4.50 -4.37 1.87
CA VAL A 33 4.18 -3.26 2.79
C VAL A 33 4.50 -3.66 4.24
N ASP A 34 5.40 -2.91 4.89
CA ASP A 34 5.96 -3.18 6.23
C ASP A 34 6.55 -4.61 6.40
N GLY A 35 6.87 -5.33 5.33
CA GLY A 35 7.29 -6.74 5.38
C GLY A 35 6.17 -7.70 5.83
N GLN A 36 4.91 -7.30 5.69
CA GLN A 36 3.74 -8.03 6.20
C GLN A 36 2.79 -8.54 5.08
N GLY A 37 3.29 -8.67 3.85
CA GLY A 37 2.53 -9.12 2.67
C GLY A 37 1.92 -10.52 2.80
N TYR A 38 2.42 -11.35 3.71
CA TYR A 38 1.93 -12.71 3.99
C TYR A 38 1.11 -12.80 5.28
N GLY A 39 0.91 -11.66 5.96
CA GLY A 39 0.20 -11.55 7.23
C GLY A 39 -0.91 -10.51 7.15
N GLY A 40 -0.98 -9.64 8.15
CA GLY A 40 -2.05 -8.61 8.26
C GLY A 40 -2.01 -7.51 7.19
N ARG A 41 -1.05 -7.54 6.25
CA ARG A 41 -0.96 -6.57 5.15
C ARG A 41 -1.00 -7.20 3.74
N VAL A 42 -1.55 -8.40 3.61
CA VAL A 42 -1.76 -9.03 2.29
C VAL A 42 -2.54 -8.12 1.33
N ILE A 43 -3.71 -7.63 1.75
CA ILE A 43 -4.54 -6.73 0.94
C ILE A 43 -3.83 -5.41 0.64
N HIS A 44 -3.12 -4.85 1.61
CA HIS A 44 -2.35 -3.61 1.42
C HIS A 44 -1.22 -3.76 0.39
N THR A 45 -0.67 -4.98 0.25
CA THR A 45 0.38 -5.28 -0.73
C THR A 45 -0.20 -5.55 -2.11
N LEU A 46 -1.32 -6.30 -2.21
CA LEU A 46 -1.88 -6.72 -3.48
C LEU A 46 -2.76 -5.67 -4.16
N ILE A 47 -3.55 -4.89 -3.41
CA ILE A 47 -4.53 -3.94 -3.99
C ILE A 47 -3.93 -2.89 -4.93
N PRO A 48 -2.77 -2.27 -4.62
CA PRO A 48 -2.13 -1.36 -5.57
C PRO A 48 -1.86 -2.00 -6.95
N ILE A 49 -1.47 -3.27 -6.97
CA ILE A 49 -1.21 -4.03 -8.20
C ILE A 49 -2.54 -4.36 -8.89
N VAL A 50 -3.46 -5.00 -8.17
CA VAL A 50 -4.78 -5.43 -8.68
C VAL A 50 -5.54 -4.28 -9.32
N ARG A 51 -5.58 -3.10 -8.67
CA ARG A 51 -6.27 -1.92 -9.21
C ARG A 51 -5.59 -1.33 -10.43
N SER A 52 -4.27 -1.43 -10.52
CA SER A 52 -3.54 -0.97 -11.71
C SER A 52 -3.79 -1.86 -12.94
N TYR A 53 -4.29 -3.08 -12.74
CA TYR A 53 -4.76 -3.99 -13.80
C TYR A 53 -6.27 -3.88 -14.07
N GLY A 54 -7.02 -3.15 -13.22
CA GLY A 54 -8.46 -2.91 -13.40
C GLY A 54 -9.38 -3.74 -12.50
N GLY A 55 -8.82 -4.54 -11.58
CA GLY A 55 -9.59 -5.27 -10.56
C GLY A 55 -9.73 -4.49 -9.24
N ASP A 56 -10.45 -5.08 -8.28
CA ASP A 56 -10.45 -4.66 -6.87
C ASP A 56 -10.70 -5.88 -5.98
N ALA A 57 -10.58 -5.75 -4.65
CA ALA A 57 -10.87 -6.89 -3.76
C ALA A 57 -12.36 -7.28 -3.80
N TRP A 58 -13.25 -6.29 -3.79
CA TRP A 58 -14.70 -6.47 -3.95
C TRP A 58 -15.38 -5.14 -4.29
N SER A 59 -16.57 -5.21 -4.89
CA SER A 59 -17.50 -4.08 -5.11
C SER A 59 -18.94 -4.57 -5.07
N ASP A 60 -19.86 -3.73 -4.58
CA ASP A 60 -21.31 -3.95 -4.66
C ASP A 60 -21.79 -5.33 -4.16
N GLY A 61 -21.14 -5.83 -3.09
CA GLY A 61 -21.47 -7.13 -2.49
C GLY A 61 -20.88 -8.35 -3.22
N ALA A 62 -20.04 -8.15 -4.24
CA ALA A 62 -19.43 -9.21 -5.03
C ALA A 62 -17.90 -9.21 -4.90
N CYS A 63 -17.30 -10.40 -4.82
CA CYS A 63 -15.85 -10.52 -4.79
C CYS A 63 -15.22 -10.20 -6.15
N GLY A 64 -14.13 -9.43 -6.16
CA GLY A 64 -13.39 -9.06 -7.38
C GLY A 64 -12.06 -9.79 -7.56
N LEU A 65 -11.58 -10.52 -6.54
CA LEU A 65 -10.23 -11.12 -6.55
C LEU A 65 -10.08 -12.27 -7.55
N SER A 66 -11.17 -12.88 -8.01
CA SER A 66 -11.16 -13.97 -9.00
C SER A 66 -11.26 -13.50 -10.45
N SER A 67 -11.30 -12.19 -10.71
CA SER A 67 -11.33 -11.65 -12.07
C SER A 67 -10.01 -11.93 -12.79
N ASP A 68 -10.04 -11.96 -14.12
CA ASP A 68 -8.83 -12.21 -14.93
C ASP A 68 -7.76 -11.14 -14.66
N GLU A 69 -8.17 -9.89 -14.47
CA GLU A 69 -7.28 -8.76 -14.13
C GLU A 69 -6.61 -8.95 -12.77
N ALA A 70 -7.37 -9.38 -11.75
CA ALA A 70 -6.82 -9.63 -10.42
C ALA A 70 -5.88 -10.84 -10.41
N VAL A 71 -6.22 -11.88 -11.17
CA VAL A 71 -5.38 -13.09 -11.32
C VAL A 71 -4.08 -12.76 -12.02
N GLU A 72 -4.10 -11.95 -13.08
CA GLU A 72 -2.90 -11.49 -13.78
C GLU A 72 -2.00 -10.66 -12.85
N ALA A 73 -2.57 -9.67 -12.16
CA ALA A 73 -1.84 -8.82 -11.22
C ALA A 73 -1.18 -9.63 -10.08
N ILE A 74 -1.92 -10.57 -9.49
CA ILE A 74 -1.41 -11.38 -8.38
C ILE A 74 -0.40 -12.41 -8.88
N THR A 75 -0.55 -12.92 -10.11
CA THR A 75 0.46 -13.78 -10.74
C THR A 75 1.77 -13.03 -10.98
N LEU A 76 1.72 -11.75 -11.36
CA LEU A 76 2.94 -10.92 -11.47
C LEU A 76 3.71 -10.89 -10.13
N TYR A 77 3.00 -10.64 -9.03
CA TYR A 77 3.64 -10.60 -7.71
C TYR A 77 4.12 -11.98 -7.24
N HIS A 78 3.34 -13.03 -7.49
CA HIS A 78 3.74 -14.42 -7.22
C HIS A 78 5.03 -14.80 -7.96
N ASP A 79 5.14 -14.42 -9.23
CA ASP A 79 6.34 -14.66 -10.02
C ASP A 79 7.56 -13.90 -9.48
N MET A 80 7.38 -12.66 -8.99
CA MET A 80 8.47 -11.93 -8.33
C MET A 80 9.01 -12.69 -7.12
N ILE A 81 8.15 -13.39 -6.38
CA ILE A 81 8.55 -14.16 -5.19
C ILE A 81 9.23 -15.46 -5.60
N PHE A 82 8.62 -16.25 -6.48
CA PHE A 82 8.99 -17.66 -6.68
C PHE A 82 9.73 -17.98 -7.97
N LYS A 83 9.63 -17.14 -9.01
CA LYS A 83 10.35 -17.34 -10.28
C LYS A 83 11.57 -16.43 -10.37
N ASP A 84 11.37 -15.14 -10.09
CA ASP A 84 12.42 -14.13 -10.24
C ASP A 84 13.27 -14.00 -8.96
N LEU A 85 12.79 -14.54 -7.83
CA LEU A 85 13.42 -14.46 -6.50
C LEU A 85 13.79 -13.02 -6.10
N SER A 86 12.95 -12.06 -6.51
CA SER A 86 13.22 -10.62 -6.39
C SER A 86 12.39 -9.95 -5.30
N ALA A 87 11.22 -10.50 -4.95
CA ALA A 87 10.47 -10.08 -3.78
C ALA A 87 10.82 -10.96 -2.57
N VAL A 88 10.89 -10.37 -1.38
CA VAL A 88 11.19 -11.09 -0.12
C VAL A 88 10.19 -12.25 0.06
N PRO A 89 10.59 -13.53 0.03
CA PRO A 89 9.67 -14.66 0.13
C PRO A 89 9.21 -14.91 1.58
N PRO A 90 8.14 -15.71 1.77
CA PRO A 90 7.70 -16.11 3.11
C PRO A 90 8.83 -16.78 3.91
N GLY A 91 9.03 -16.34 5.15
CA GLY A 91 10.04 -16.90 6.05
C GLY A 91 11.42 -16.25 5.97
N GLU A 92 11.69 -15.49 4.91
CA GLU A 92 12.92 -14.71 4.76
C GLU A 92 12.77 -13.29 5.32
N GLN A 93 13.91 -12.62 5.53
CA GLN A 93 13.96 -11.23 5.95
C GLN A 93 14.58 -10.35 4.86
N GLY A 94 13.86 -9.29 4.52
CA GLY A 94 14.36 -8.18 3.73
C GLY A 94 13.71 -6.90 4.25
N ASP A 95 14.52 -5.87 4.46
CA ASP A 95 14.06 -4.60 5.01
C ASP A 95 14.70 -3.45 4.24
N PHE A 96 13.86 -2.68 3.56
CA PHE A 96 14.24 -1.47 2.85
C PHE A 96 14.91 -0.47 3.80
N PHE A 97 14.38 -0.32 5.02
CA PHE A 97 14.86 0.68 5.98
C PHE A 97 16.27 0.39 6.49
N THR A 98 16.72 -0.86 6.39
CA THR A 98 18.10 -1.26 6.73
C THR A 98 18.96 -1.54 5.50
N GLY A 99 18.47 -1.26 4.28
CA GLY A 99 19.20 -1.44 3.03
C GLY A 99 19.23 -2.86 2.46
N ASN A 100 18.44 -3.79 3.00
CA ASN A 100 18.36 -5.18 2.52
C ASN A 100 17.22 -5.42 1.51
N ALA A 101 16.50 -4.37 1.12
CA ALA A 101 15.59 -4.39 -0.01
C ALA A 101 15.70 -3.07 -0.79
N ALA A 102 15.66 -3.13 -2.12
CA ALA A 102 15.84 -1.94 -2.95
C ALA A 102 14.56 -1.08 -3.10
N LEU A 103 13.39 -1.72 -3.08
CA LEU A 103 12.09 -1.07 -3.30
C LEU A 103 11.08 -1.50 -2.23
N THR A 104 10.20 -0.60 -1.83
CA THR A 104 9.01 -0.92 -1.02
C THR A 104 7.87 0.02 -1.40
N VAL A 105 6.64 -0.47 -1.23
CA VAL A 105 5.47 0.43 -1.12
C VAL A 105 5.28 0.78 0.35
N THR A 106 5.21 2.06 0.68
CA THR A 106 5.12 2.51 2.07
C THR A 106 4.42 3.86 2.21
N GLN A 107 4.32 4.37 3.43
CA GLN A 107 3.65 5.61 3.79
C GLN A 107 4.66 6.67 4.26
N LEU A 108 4.33 7.95 4.09
CA LEU A 108 5.17 9.08 4.52
C LEU A 108 5.60 8.96 5.99
N SER A 109 4.73 8.44 6.87
CA SER A 109 5.03 8.23 8.29
C SER A 109 6.23 7.31 8.57
N ARG A 110 6.69 6.53 7.58
CA ARG A 110 7.86 5.66 7.68
C ARG A 110 9.18 6.35 7.35
N VAL A 111 9.17 7.59 6.84
CA VAL A 111 10.39 8.35 6.54
C VAL A 111 11.28 8.50 7.78
N SER A 112 10.68 8.58 8.98
CA SER A 112 11.42 8.58 10.26
C SER A 112 12.35 7.37 10.46
N LYS A 113 12.11 6.24 9.78
CA LYS A 113 13.00 5.07 9.82
C LYS A 113 14.26 5.22 8.96
N LEU A 114 14.34 6.26 8.13
CA LEU A 114 15.44 6.52 7.20
C LEU A 114 16.38 7.63 7.67
N GLU A 115 16.20 8.14 8.90
CA GLU A 115 17.05 9.20 9.47
C GLU A 115 18.54 8.82 9.43
N ASP A 116 18.84 7.56 9.74
CA ASP A 116 20.20 6.99 9.75
C ASP A 116 20.53 6.16 8.49
N ALA A 117 19.74 6.29 7.41
CA ALA A 117 19.96 5.51 6.20
C ALA A 117 21.35 5.81 5.60
N ALA A 118 22.16 4.76 5.41
CA ALA A 118 23.50 4.88 4.83
C ALA A 118 23.49 4.86 3.28
N PHE A 119 22.33 5.08 2.65
CA PHE A 119 22.11 5.02 1.22
C PHE A 119 21.17 6.15 0.77
N ASP A 120 21.32 6.58 -0.47
CA ASP A 120 20.41 7.56 -1.08
C ASP A 120 19.06 6.90 -1.38
N TRP A 121 17.97 7.60 -1.06
CA TRP A 121 16.62 7.13 -1.30
C TRP A 121 15.76 8.22 -1.93
N GLY A 122 14.59 7.82 -2.44
CA GLY A 122 13.62 8.77 -2.97
C GLY A 122 12.21 8.20 -3.08
N VAL A 123 11.28 9.08 -3.43
CA VAL A 123 9.86 8.75 -3.59
C VAL A 123 9.51 8.76 -5.07
N ALA A 124 8.75 7.75 -5.51
CA ALA A 124 8.14 7.65 -6.82
C ALA A 124 6.63 7.38 -6.65
N PRO A 125 5.78 7.71 -7.64
CA PRO A 125 4.39 7.29 -7.62
C PRO A 125 4.30 5.75 -7.65
N LEU A 126 3.15 5.21 -7.25
CA LEU A 126 2.88 3.79 -7.47
C LEU A 126 2.98 3.46 -8.98
N PRO A 127 3.56 2.30 -9.34
CA PRO A 127 3.62 1.91 -10.74
C PRO A 127 2.22 1.78 -11.34
N SER A 128 2.11 2.14 -12.62
CA SER A 128 0.88 1.90 -13.38
C SER A 128 0.80 0.44 -13.87
N GLY A 129 -0.38 0.00 -14.24
CA GLY A 129 -0.59 -1.24 -14.97
C GLY A 129 -1.40 -0.99 -16.25
N PRO A 130 -1.94 -2.05 -16.88
CA PRO A 130 -2.76 -1.94 -18.09
C PRO A 130 -3.98 -1.02 -17.95
N ALA A 131 -4.55 -0.88 -16.76
CA ALA A 131 -5.66 0.02 -16.47
C ALA A 131 -5.22 1.43 -16.01
N GLY A 132 -3.92 1.69 -15.98
CA GLY A 132 -3.33 2.98 -15.60
C GLY A 132 -2.82 3.02 -14.15
N ALA A 133 -2.65 4.24 -13.63
CA ALA A 133 -2.19 4.46 -12.27
C ALA A 133 -3.33 4.22 -11.27
N ALA A 134 -3.03 3.52 -10.18
CA ALA A 134 -4.00 3.22 -9.13
C ALA A 134 -3.43 3.55 -7.74
N SER A 135 -3.55 4.82 -7.37
CA SER A 135 -3.10 5.28 -6.04
C SER A 135 -4.00 4.72 -4.94
N VAL A 136 -3.39 4.19 -3.89
CA VAL A 136 -4.11 3.64 -2.73
C VAL A 136 -3.84 4.48 -1.49
N ILE A 137 -4.91 4.83 -0.77
CA ILE A 137 -4.85 5.69 0.41
C ILE A 137 -5.07 4.85 1.67
N GLY A 138 -4.23 5.06 2.69
CA GLY A 138 -4.49 4.61 4.05
C GLY A 138 -5.33 5.63 4.81
N GLN A 139 -6.23 5.18 5.68
CA GLN A 139 -7.06 6.05 6.51
C GLN A 139 -6.77 5.82 8.00
N ALA A 140 -6.72 6.93 8.73
CA ALA A 140 -6.78 6.95 10.19
C ALA A 140 -7.78 8.04 10.59
N ALA A 141 -8.58 7.78 11.61
CA ALA A 141 -9.55 8.73 12.13
C ALA A 141 -9.48 8.78 13.65
N VAL A 142 -9.59 9.99 14.20
CA VAL A 142 -9.88 10.21 15.62
C VAL A 142 -11.37 10.45 15.74
N VAL A 143 -12.04 9.73 16.64
CA VAL A 143 -13.51 9.73 16.75
C VAL A 143 -13.97 10.09 18.16
N ALA A 144 -15.11 10.77 18.26
CA ALA A 144 -15.79 11.04 19.52
C ALA A 144 -16.84 9.95 19.76
N PHE A 145 -16.71 9.19 20.83
CA PHE A 145 -17.61 8.09 21.11
C PHE A 145 -19.03 8.57 21.47
N ALA A 146 -20.02 8.02 20.78
CA ALA A 146 -21.43 8.32 21.00
C ALA A 146 -21.94 7.95 22.41
N GLN A 147 -21.20 7.16 23.19
CA GLN A 147 -21.55 6.84 24.59
C GLN A 147 -20.66 7.57 25.62
N GLY A 148 -19.78 8.47 25.16
CA GLY A 148 -18.91 9.25 26.03
C GLY A 148 -19.69 10.17 26.96
N LYS A 149 -19.12 10.44 28.14
CA LYS A 149 -19.71 11.37 29.13
C LYS A 149 -19.51 12.85 28.77
N GLN A 150 -18.56 13.15 27.88
CA GLN A 150 -18.14 14.50 27.49
C GLN A 150 -18.17 14.63 25.96
N ARG A 151 -19.34 14.40 25.35
CA ARG A 151 -19.45 14.28 23.88
C ARG A 151 -19.16 15.60 23.17
N GLU A 152 -19.70 16.68 23.71
CA GLU A 152 -19.57 18.03 23.17
C GLU A 152 -18.10 18.47 23.22
N LEU A 153 -17.44 18.30 24.37
CA LEU A 153 -16.02 18.61 24.51
C LEU A 153 -15.13 17.74 23.60
N ALA A 154 -15.45 16.44 23.45
CA ALA A 154 -14.72 15.58 22.53
C ALA A 154 -14.90 16.04 21.07
N ALA A 155 -16.09 16.47 20.68
CA ALA A 155 -16.35 17.03 19.35
C ALA A 155 -15.62 18.37 19.13
N GLU A 156 -15.61 19.25 20.12
CA GLU A 156 -14.83 20.50 20.09
C GLU A 156 -13.33 20.24 19.96
N PHE A 157 -12.81 19.24 20.68
CA PHE A 157 -11.41 18.84 20.57
C PHE A 157 -11.07 18.30 19.18
N LEU A 158 -11.94 17.49 18.57
CA LEU A 158 -11.75 17.03 17.19
C LEU A 158 -11.81 18.19 16.19
N ALA A 159 -12.73 19.14 16.37
CA ALA A 159 -12.80 20.34 15.54
C ALA A 159 -11.52 21.18 15.66
N HIS A 160 -10.97 21.30 16.87
CA HIS A 160 -9.68 21.94 17.11
C HIS A 160 -8.55 21.18 16.41
N MET A 161 -8.41 19.87 16.64
CA MET A 161 -7.36 19.03 16.01
C MET A 161 -7.40 19.07 14.48
N THR A 162 -8.59 19.20 13.88
CA THR A 162 -8.78 19.21 12.42
C THR A 162 -8.81 20.61 11.82
N SER A 163 -8.50 21.66 12.59
CA SER A 163 -8.27 23.02 12.07
C SER A 163 -7.12 23.03 11.05
N ALA A 164 -7.08 24.02 10.16
CA ALA A 164 -6.00 24.11 9.18
C ALA A 164 -4.62 24.24 9.84
N GLU A 165 -4.53 25.03 10.92
CA GLU A 165 -3.32 25.22 11.71
C GLU A 165 -2.84 23.91 12.34
N ASN A 166 -3.71 23.17 13.04
CA ASN A 166 -3.31 21.94 13.71
C ASN A 166 -3.04 20.79 12.74
N VAL A 167 -3.76 20.74 11.62
CA VAL A 167 -3.46 19.77 10.55
C VAL A 167 -2.11 20.06 9.91
N ALA A 168 -1.73 21.33 9.75
CA ALA A 168 -0.40 21.70 9.24
C ALA A 168 0.72 21.21 10.16
N VAL A 169 0.53 21.21 11.49
CA VAL A 169 1.51 20.65 12.43
C VAL A 169 1.71 19.14 12.23
N MET A 170 0.65 18.40 11.92
CA MET A 170 0.72 16.94 11.72
C MET A 170 1.17 16.53 10.31
N ALA A 171 1.22 17.49 9.38
CA ALA A 171 1.41 17.26 7.95
C ALA A 171 2.78 16.62 7.62
N GLU A 172 3.78 16.83 8.48
CA GLU A 172 5.12 16.23 8.39
C GLU A 172 5.06 14.69 8.39
N PHE A 173 4.12 14.12 9.13
CA PHE A 173 4.01 12.67 9.34
C PHE A 173 2.89 12.04 8.51
N PHE A 174 1.79 12.77 8.34
CA PHE A 174 0.57 12.27 7.74
C PHE A 174 0.08 13.22 6.65
N PRO A 175 -0.02 12.74 5.39
CA PRO A 175 -0.62 13.53 4.34
C PRO A 175 -2.05 13.93 4.74
N PRO A 176 -2.38 15.23 4.72
CA PRO A 176 -3.61 15.72 5.32
C PRO A 176 -4.83 15.45 4.42
N ALA A 177 -5.95 15.04 5.02
CA ALA A 177 -7.25 14.96 4.32
C ALA A 177 -7.84 16.35 3.99
N ARG A 178 -7.36 17.40 4.66
CA ARG A 178 -7.77 18.78 4.42
C ARG A 178 -7.07 19.31 3.17
N THR A 179 -7.80 19.40 2.06
CA THR A 179 -7.30 19.89 0.76
C THR A 179 -6.53 21.21 0.86
N SER A 180 -7.03 22.17 1.65
CA SER A 180 -6.38 23.47 1.82
C SER A 180 -4.98 23.41 2.46
N VAL A 181 -4.64 22.31 3.14
CA VAL A 181 -3.30 22.06 3.69
C VAL A 181 -2.50 21.16 2.75
N LEU A 182 -3.14 20.12 2.18
CA LEU A 182 -2.51 19.18 1.24
C LEU A 182 -1.89 19.90 0.02
N GLU A 183 -2.57 20.90 -0.51
CA GLU A 183 -2.13 21.66 -1.69
C GLU A 183 -1.17 22.80 -1.33
N GLY A 184 -0.98 23.09 -0.05
CA GLY A 184 -0.24 24.25 0.43
C GLY A 184 1.22 23.97 0.80
N GLU A 185 2.01 25.03 0.92
CA GLU A 185 3.40 24.94 1.42
C GLU A 185 3.49 24.26 2.78
N ALA A 186 2.48 24.44 3.63
CA ALA A 186 2.37 23.81 4.93
C ALA A 186 2.46 22.28 4.90
N PHE A 187 2.10 21.62 3.79
CA PHE A 187 2.40 20.20 3.58
C PHE A 187 3.69 20.01 2.77
N LEU A 188 3.83 20.72 1.65
CA LEU A 188 4.92 20.48 0.70
C LEU A 188 6.33 20.69 1.27
N SER A 189 6.47 21.48 2.34
CA SER A 189 7.73 21.68 3.06
C SER A 189 7.67 21.22 4.52
N SER A 190 6.73 20.33 4.87
CA SER A 190 6.53 19.91 6.26
C SER A 190 7.56 18.92 6.76
N ASN A 191 8.25 18.22 5.86
CA ASN A 191 9.18 17.16 6.19
C ASN A 191 10.55 17.43 5.55
N ASP A 192 11.56 17.73 6.35
CA ASP A 192 12.90 18.09 5.86
C ASP A 192 13.62 16.96 5.13
N ALA A 193 13.22 15.70 5.38
CA ALA A 193 13.79 14.54 4.72
C ALA A 193 13.18 14.27 3.32
N VAL A 194 12.05 14.91 2.98
CA VAL A 194 11.36 14.72 1.70
C VAL A 194 11.29 16.04 0.95
N THR A 195 11.86 16.07 -0.26
CA THR A 195 11.85 17.30 -1.06
C THR A 195 10.43 17.74 -1.44
N PRO A 196 10.18 19.04 -1.70
CA PRO A 196 8.85 19.52 -2.13
C PRO A 196 8.32 18.83 -3.40
N ASP A 197 9.20 18.44 -4.34
CA ASP A 197 8.78 17.72 -5.54
C ASP A 197 8.37 16.28 -5.24
N GLN A 198 9.01 15.62 -4.29
CA GLN A 198 8.57 14.31 -3.80
C GLN A 198 7.29 14.41 -2.96
N MET A 199 7.11 15.48 -2.19
CA MET A 199 5.87 15.74 -1.47
C MET A 199 4.68 15.96 -2.42
N LYS A 200 4.89 16.54 -3.61
CA LYS A 200 3.84 16.61 -4.65
C LYS A 200 3.40 15.23 -5.11
N ILE A 201 4.32 14.26 -5.26
CA ILE A 201 3.97 12.88 -5.58
C ILE A 201 3.02 12.30 -4.52
N VAL A 202 3.31 12.57 -3.24
CA VAL A 202 2.45 12.15 -2.13
C VAL A 202 1.11 12.87 -2.17
N ALA A 203 1.09 14.19 -2.39
CA ALA A 203 -0.13 14.98 -2.52
C ALA A 203 -1.03 14.46 -3.67
N ASP A 204 -0.45 14.21 -4.83
CA ASP A 204 -1.14 13.68 -6.01
C ASP A 204 -1.72 12.28 -5.74
N GLY A 205 -0.98 11.44 -5.02
CA GLY A 205 -1.45 10.12 -4.59
C GLY A 205 -2.66 10.19 -3.64
N ILE A 206 -2.70 11.18 -2.75
CA ILE A 206 -3.83 11.41 -1.84
C ILE A 206 -5.02 12.05 -2.56
N ALA A 207 -4.78 12.97 -3.49
CA ALA A 207 -5.84 13.65 -4.22
C ALA A 207 -6.58 12.72 -5.19
N ASN A 208 -5.87 11.78 -5.81
CA ASN A 208 -6.40 10.91 -6.86
C ASN A 208 -6.54 9.44 -6.45
N GLY A 209 -6.14 9.09 -5.23
CA GLY A 209 -6.22 7.73 -4.74
C GLY A 209 -7.56 7.39 -4.11
N SER A 210 -7.74 6.12 -3.81
CA SER A 210 -8.90 5.61 -3.07
C SER A 210 -8.46 4.62 -2.00
N VAL A 211 -9.26 4.46 -0.96
CA VAL A 211 -9.03 3.41 0.03
C VAL A 211 -9.32 2.04 -0.54
N ALA A 212 -8.65 1.01 -0.01
CA ALA A 212 -9.08 -0.37 -0.19
C ALA A 212 -10.56 -0.51 0.25
N PRO A 213 -11.34 -1.40 -0.36
CA PRO A 213 -12.75 -1.49 -0.05
C PRO A 213 -12.95 -1.85 1.43
N GLY A 214 -13.80 -1.08 2.11
CA GLY A 214 -14.14 -1.26 3.51
C GLY A 214 -15.43 -2.07 3.66
N HIS A 215 -15.62 -2.72 4.80
CA HIS A 215 -16.89 -3.40 5.11
C HIS A 215 -17.14 -3.44 6.62
N VAL A 216 -18.41 -3.41 7.04
CA VAL A 216 -18.76 -3.50 8.47
C VAL A 216 -18.38 -4.84 9.09
N ALA A 217 -18.36 -5.89 8.27
CA ALA A 217 -17.90 -7.23 8.63
C ALA A 217 -16.45 -7.50 8.20
N TYR A 218 -15.63 -6.45 8.00
CA TYR A 218 -14.22 -6.63 7.58
C TYR A 218 -13.44 -7.59 8.48
N PRO A 219 -13.58 -7.59 9.83
CA PRO A 219 -12.89 -8.59 10.65
C PRO A 219 -13.26 -10.04 10.30
N GLN A 220 -14.52 -10.30 9.96
CA GLN A 220 -15.01 -11.62 9.54
C GLN A 220 -14.51 -11.97 8.14
N ILE A 221 -14.52 -11.01 7.22
CA ILE A 221 -13.97 -11.16 5.86
C ILE A 221 -12.49 -11.49 5.93
N GLU A 222 -11.71 -10.73 6.70
CA GLU A 222 -10.28 -10.97 6.88
C GLU A 222 -10.01 -12.36 7.47
N ALA A 223 -10.78 -12.77 8.49
CA ALA A 223 -10.67 -14.10 9.09
C ALA A 223 -11.01 -15.24 8.12
N ALA A 224 -11.97 -15.05 7.21
CA ALA A 224 -12.33 -16.02 6.18
C ALA A 224 -11.30 -16.07 5.04
N MET A 225 -10.77 -14.92 4.66
CA MET A 225 -9.84 -14.73 3.54
C MET A 225 -8.42 -15.20 3.86
N ARG A 226 -7.90 -14.85 5.04
CA ARG A 226 -6.47 -15.03 5.36
C ARG A 226 -5.98 -16.48 5.21
N PRO A 227 -6.68 -17.52 5.73
CA PRO A 227 -6.23 -18.91 5.57
C PRO A 227 -6.22 -19.40 4.12
N LYS A 228 -6.98 -18.75 3.22
CA LYS A 228 -7.01 -19.09 1.80
C LYS A 228 -5.77 -18.58 1.07
N PHE A 229 -5.30 -17.39 1.43
CA PHE A 229 -4.04 -16.85 0.90
C PHE A 229 -2.81 -17.69 1.24
N ASP A 230 -2.82 -18.51 2.31
CA ASP A 230 -1.69 -19.39 2.63
C ASP A 230 -1.34 -20.36 1.47
N ALA A 231 -2.34 -20.72 0.65
CA ALA A 231 -2.12 -21.55 -0.53
C ALA A 231 -1.42 -20.79 -1.68
N LEU A 232 -1.54 -19.45 -1.73
CA LEU A 232 -0.87 -18.60 -2.71
C LEU A 232 0.64 -18.58 -2.49
N TRP A 233 1.09 -18.74 -1.25
CA TRP A 233 2.49 -18.59 -0.85
C TRP A 233 3.32 -19.86 -1.05
N LYS A 234 3.05 -20.57 -2.15
CA LYS A 234 3.77 -21.77 -2.57
C LYS A 234 4.28 -21.59 -4.00
N PRO A 235 5.47 -22.10 -4.35
CA PRO A 235 6.01 -21.96 -5.70
C PRO A 235 5.13 -22.52 -6.82
N ASP A 236 4.34 -23.56 -6.52
CA ASP A 236 3.47 -24.29 -7.46
C ASP A 236 1.98 -23.92 -7.30
N ALA A 237 1.67 -22.80 -6.64
CA ALA A 237 0.30 -22.36 -6.44
C ALA A 237 -0.44 -22.12 -7.77
N ASP A 238 -1.64 -22.69 -7.89
CA ASP A 238 -2.61 -22.28 -8.91
C ASP A 238 -3.28 -20.98 -8.44
N VAL A 239 -2.74 -19.84 -8.89
CA VAL A 239 -3.20 -18.50 -8.48
C VAL A 239 -4.71 -18.34 -8.70
N LYS A 240 -5.24 -18.81 -9.84
CA LYS A 240 -6.68 -18.70 -10.14
C LYS A 240 -7.51 -19.49 -9.16
N ALA A 241 -7.16 -20.76 -8.92
CA ALA A 241 -7.88 -21.62 -7.99
C ALA A 241 -7.84 -21.06 -6.55
N VAL A 242 -6.70 -20.51 -6.13
CA VAL A 242 -6.59 -19.89 -4.80
C VAL A 242 -7.48 -18.65 -4.67
N LEU A 243 -7.55 -17.81 -5.70
CA LEU A 243 -8.39 -16.62 -5.69
C LEU A 243 -9.89 -16.95 -5.78
N ASP A 244 -10.25 -18.02 -6.49
CA ASP A 244 -11.62 -18.57 -6.46
C ASP A 244 -11.99 -19.03 -5.05
N ASP A 245 -11.10 -19.72 -4.35
CA ASP A 245 -11.28 -20.15 -2.97
C ASP A 245 -11.39 -18.95 -1.99
N VAL A 246 -10.62 -17.88 -2.23
CA VAL A 246 -10.73 -16.63 -1.48
C VAL A 246 -12.11 -16.01 -1.69
N CYS A 247 -12.55 -15.86 -2.95
CA CYS A 247 -13.85 -15.27 -3.25
C CYS A 247 -15.01 -16.09 -2.68
N ALA A 248 -14.99 -17.41 -2.84
CA ALA A 248 -15.99 -18.30 -2.25
C ALA A 248 -16.08 -18.18 -0.72
N ALA A 249 -14.96 -17.87 -0.04
CA ALA A 249 -14.93 -17.70 1.40
C ALA A 249 -15.50 -16.35 1.88
N ILE A 250 -15.32 -15.27 1.11
CA ILE A 250 -15.72 -13.92 1.54
C ILE A 250 -17.07 -13.47 0.98
N GLU A 251 -17.50 -13.98 -0.18
CA GLU A 251 -18.72 -13.52 -0.85
C GLU A 251 -20.00 -13.63 0.01
N PRO A 252 -20.20 -14.65 0.86
CA PRO A 252 -21.33 -14.67 1.80
C PRO A 252 -21.29 -13.59 2.90
N LEU A 253 -20.19 -12.85 3.02
CA LEU A 253 -19.95 -11.82 4.04
C LEU A 253 -19.93 -10.39 3.44
N LEU A 254 -20.00 -10.27 2.12
CA LEU A 254 -20.08 -9.02 1.37
C LEU A 254 -21.54 -8.58 1.19
#